data_AF-A0A520R7T4-F1
#
_entry.id   AF-A0A520R7T4-F1
#
_cell.length_a   1.000
_cell.length_b   1.000
_cell.length_c   1.000
_cell.angle_alpha   90.00
_cell.angle_beta   90.00
_cell.angle_gamma   90.00
#
_symmetry.space_group_name_H-M   'P 1'
#
loop_
_entity.id
_entity.type
_entity.pdbx_description
1 polymer ?
#
loop_
_entity_poly.entity_id
_entity_poly.type
_entity_poly.pdbx_seq_one_letter_code
_entity_poly.pdbx_strand_id
1 'polypeptide(L)'
;MKTWKTFSIVAAMLVVVLGSSHADAGLFGCCGKDRCPPPPKVEICLMICSPCDGCPVPVTLCVPECCVCEAPDVSTRCALIGSGVTHVDYCCCDFSATIRWDRCGEPHVVRTRD
;
A
#
# COMPACT_ATOMS: atom_id res chain seq x y z
N MET A 1 -33.52 36.28 1.71
CA MET A 1 -32.73 35.77 0.57
C MET A 1 -31.21 35.86 0.82
N LYS A 2 -30.69 35.40 1.99
CA LYS A 2 -29.27 35.60 2.36
C LYS A 2 -28.54 34.34 2.84
N THR A 3 -29.25 33.21 2.94
CA THR A 3 -28.76 31.92 3.45
C THR A 3 -28.34 30.95 2.36
N TRP A 4 -28.65 31.21 1.08
CA TRP A 4 -28.34 30.28 -0.02
C TRP A 4 -26.87 30.36 -0.47
N LYS A 5 -26.26 31.56 -0.45
CA LYS A 5 -24.88 31.74 -0.93
C LYS A 5 -23.82 31.08 -0.04
N THR A 6 -24.08 30.93 1.26
CA THR A 6 -23.14 30.35 2.22
C THR A 6 -23.02 28.83 2.10
N PHE A 7 -24.10 28.12 1.76
CA PHE A 7 -24.04 26.66 1.55
C PHE A 7 -23.16 26.27 0.36
N SER A 8 -23.15 27.10 -0.69
CA SER A 8 -22.42 26.78 -1.91
C SER A 8 -20.90 26.87 -1.76
N ILE A 9 -20.41 27.75 -0.87
CA ILE A 9 -18.98 27.94 -0.61
C ILE A 9 -18.43 26.79 0.26
N VAL A 10 -19.20 26.35 1.25
CA VAL A 10 -18.79 25.25 2.15
C VAL A 10 -18.74 23.92 1.40
N ALA A 11 -19.71 23.66 0.52
CA ALA A 11 -19.72 22.46 -0.32
C ALA A 11 -18.53 22.41 -1.28
N ALA A 12 -18.13 23.55 -1.86
CA ALA A 12 -16.99 23.62 -2.77
C ALA A 12 -15.64 23.35 -2.07
N MET A 13 -15.44 23.84 -0.84
CA MET A 13 -14.22 23.53 -0.07
C MET A 13 -14.10 22.06 0.29
N LEU A 14 -15.23 21.39 0.59
CA LEU A 14 -15.21 19.99 1.03
C LEU A 14 -14.79 19.03 -0.10
N VAL A 15 -15.09 19.37 -1.36
CA VAL A 15 -14.68 18.58 -2.54
C VAL A 15 -13.19 18.71 -2.84
N VAL A 16 -12.58 19.87 -2.60
CA VAL A 16 -11.13 20.09 -2.85
C VAL A 16 -10.26 19.36 -1.83
N VAL A 17 -10.72 19.26 -0.57
CA VAL A 17 -10.00 18.53 0.49
C VAL A 17 -10.08 17.02 0.32
N LEU A 18 -11.18 16.49 -0.23
CA LEU A 18 -11.31 15.06 -0.50
C LEU A 18 -10.58 14.61 -1.77
N GLY A 19 -10.17 15.54 -2.64
CA GLY A 19 -9.47 15.23 -3.89
C GLY A 19 -7.94 15.13 -3.80
N SER A 20 -7.33 15.45 -2.65
CA SER A 20 -5.87 15.66 -2.53
C SER A 20 -5.07 14.47 -1.96
N SER A 21 -5.69 13.31 -1.74
CA SER A 21 -5.02 12.15 -1.11
C SER A 21 -4.43 11.12 -2.10
N HIS A 22 -3.82 11.57 -3.20
CA HIS A 22 -3.05 10.68 -4.08
C HIS A 22 -1.69 11.32 -4.35
N ALA A 23 -0.76 11.16 -3.42
CA ALA A 23 0.64 11.46 -3.62
C ALA A 23 1.38 10.14 -3.81
N ASP A 24 1.18 9.50 -4.97
CA ASP A 24 2.00 8.38 -5.41
C ASP A 24 3.33 8.94 -5.95
N ALA A 25 4.26 9.19 -5.04
CA ALA A 25 5.64 9.51 -5.37
C ALA A 25 6.42 8.21 -5.56
N GLY A 26 6.43 7.69 -6.78
CA GLY A 26 7.18 6.49 -7.17
C GLY A 26 7.73 6.54 -8.58
N LEU A 27 8.25 7.69 -9.03
CA LEU A 27 8.84 7.86 -10.37
C LEU A 27 10.35 7.55 -10.36
N PHE A 28 10.73 6.28 -10.23
CA PHE A 28 12.09 5.82 -10.55
C PHE A 28 12.07 4.46 -11.29
N GLY A 29 11.84 4.51 -12.60
CA GLY A 29 12.77 3.95 -13.60
C GLY A 29 13.13 2.45 -13.65
N CYS A 30 12.33 1.49 -13.15
CA CYS A 30 12.63 0.05 -13.31
C CYS A 30 11.63 -0.76 -14.16
N CYS A 31 10.64 -0.11 -14.78
CA CYS A 31 9.59 -0.79 -15.54
C CYS A 31 10.04 -1.24 -16.95
N GLY A 32 10.91 -2.25 -17.00
CA GLY A 32 11.08 -3.13 -18.15
C GLY A 32 10.18 -4.35 -17.98
N LYS A 33 9.09 -4.42 -18.76
CA LYS A 33 8.09 -5.51 -18.75
C LYS A 33 8.62 -6.84 -19.30
N ASP A 34 9.94 -6.96 -19.41
CA ASP A 34 10.65 -8.13 -19.90
C ASP A 34 10.92 -9.01 -18.69
N ARG A 35 9.99 -9.93 -18.44
CA ARG A 35 10.06 -11.08 -17.53
C ARG A 35 11.40 -11.17 -16.82
N CYS A 36 11.47 -10.71 -15.56
CA CYS A 36 12.66 -10.90 -14.76
C CYS A 36 13.07 -12.37 -14.85
N PRO A 37 14.26 -12.71 -15.40
CA PRO A 37 14.79 -14.08 -15.26
C PRO A 37 14.83 -14.36 -13.75
N PRO A 38 14.47 -15.57 -13.26
CA PRO A 38 14.23 -15.81 -11.84
C PRO A 38 15.41 -15.27 -11.01
N PRO A 39 15.27 -14.10 -10.37
CA PRO A 39 16.38 -13.49 -9.67
C PRO A 39 16.56 -14.23 -8.35
N PRO A 40 17.75 -14.16 -7.71
CA PRO A 40 17.84 -14.53 -6.31
C PRO A 40 16.79 -13.73 -5.53
N LYS A 41 16.05 -14.43 -4.65
CA LYS A 41 15.10 -13.77 -3.74
C LYS A 41 15.92 -13.03 -2.70
N VAL A 42 15.59 -11.76 -2.46
CA VAL A 42 16.22 -10.94 -1.43
C VAL A 42 15.19 -10.57 -0.37
N GLU A 43 15.64 -10.53 0.87
CA GLU A 43 14.82 -10.10 1.99
C GLU A 43 14.84 -8.56 2.07
N ILE A 44 13.66 -7.96 2.04
CA ILE A 44 13.47 -6.53 2.24
C ILE A 44 12.59 -6.31 3.45
N CYS A 45 12.79 -5.18 4.13
CA CYS A 45 11.95 -4.75 5.25
C CYS A 45 11.05 -3.61 4.79
N LEU A 46 9.74 -3.83 4.79
CA LEU A 46 8.74 -2.81 4.49
C LEU A 46 8.11 -2.31 5.77
N MET A 47 8.01 -0.98 5.92
CA MET A 47 7.29 -0.38 7.03
C MET A 47 5.81 -0.25 6.66
N ILE A 48 4.96 -1.04 7.29
CA ILE A 48 3.52 -1.09 7.00
C ILE A 48 2.75 -0.67 8.24
N CYS A 49 1.77 0.22 8.07
CA CYS A 49 0.93 0.65 9.19
C CYS A 49 0.03 -0.51 9.66
N SER A 50 0.12 -0.84 10.95
CA SER A 50 -0.76 -1.81 11.58
C SER A 50 -2.22 -1.33 11.54
N PRO A 51 -3.19 -2.22 11.22
CA PRO A 51 -4.59 -1.85 11.11
C PRO A 51 -5.25 -1.52 12.46
N CYS A 52 -4.56 -1.74 13.59
CA CYS A 52 -5.10 -1.53 14.92
C CYS A 52 -4.84 -0.14 15.49
N ASP A 53 -3.57 0.28 15.43
CA ASP A 53 -3.05 1.49 16.04
C ASP A 53 -2.53 2.48 14.99
N GLY A 54 -2.42 2.06 13.73
CA GLY A 54 -1.88 2.89 12.64
C GLY A 54 -0.37 3.11 12.73
N CYS A 55 0.31 2.47 13.69
CA CYS A 55 1.75 2.59 13.85
C CYS A 55 2.47 1.81 12.75
N PRO A 56 3.58 2.33 12.21
CA PRO A 56 4.39 1.61 11.24
C PRO A 56 5.12 0.44 11.90
N VAL A 57 4.91 -0.76 11.38
CA VAL A 57 5.52 -2.01 11.83
C VAL A 57 6.42 -2.55 10.71
N PRO A 58 7.65 -3.00 11.01
CA PRO A 58 8.51 -3.62 10.01
C PRO A 58 7.98 -5.01 9.64
N VAL A 59 7.83 -5.27 8.34
CA VAL A 59 7.46 -6.57 7.78
C VAL A 59 8.53 -7.00 6.80
N THR A 60 9.14 -8.15 7.05
CA THR A 60 10.14 -8.73 6.15
C THR A 60 9.45 -9.53 5.05
N LEU A 61 9.73 -9.20 3.79
CA LEU A 61 9.25 -9.93 2.61
C LEU A 61 10.43 -10.41 1.78
N CYS A 62 10.29 -11.61 1.21
CA CYS A 62 11.20 -12.11 0.18
C CYS A 62 10.67 -11.67 -1.17
N VAL A 63 11.36 -10.74 -1.84
CA VAL A 63 10.99 -10.25 -3.17
C VAL A 63 12.06 -10.64 -4.19
N PRO A 64 11.70 -10.78 -5.48
CA PRO A 64 12.68 -10.88 -6.54
C PRO A 64 13.60 -9.65 -6.54
N GLU A 65 14.91 -9.83 -6.74
CA GLU A 65 15.89 -8.72 -6.78
C GLU A 65 15.51 -7.60 -7.75
N CYS A 66 14.86 -7.94 -8.87
CA CYS A 66 14.40 -6.95 -9.84
C CYS A 66 13.31 -6.00 -9.32
N CYS A 67 12.60 -6.38 -8.25
CA CYS A 67 11.54 -5.57 -7.64
C CYS A 67 12.08 -4.60 -6.57
N VAL A 68 13.33 -4.72 -6.13
CA VAL A 68 13.89 -3.95 -4.99
C VAL A 68 13.97 -2.45 -5.26
N CYS A 69 14.15 -2.07 -6.53
CA CYS A 69 14.24 -0.69 -6.95
C CYS A 69 12.86 -0.01 -7.12
N GLU A 70 11.77 -0.77 -7.01
CA GLU A 70 10.41 -0.29 -7.12
C GLU A 70 9.81 -0.05 -5.72
N ALA A 71 9.06 1.05 -5.57
CA ALA A 71 8.22 1.24 -4.41
C ALA A 71 6.92 0.44 -4.61
N PRO A 72 6.61 -0.55 -3.76
CA PRO A 72 5.38 -1.31 -3.91
C PRO A 72 4.15 -0.44 -3.62
N ASP A 73 3.06 -0.73 -4.31
CA ASP A 73 1.74 -0.26 -3.93
C ASP A 73 1.27 -1.05 -2.71
N VAL A 74 0.92 -0.35 -1.63
CA VAL A 74 0.52 -0.97 -0.35
C VAL A 74 -0.91 -0.57 -0.04
N SER A 75 -1.84 -1.53 -0.14
CA SER A 75 -3.24 -1.32 0.20
C SER A 75 -3.65 -2.15 1.41
N THR A 76 -3.98 -1.48 2.51
CA THR A 76 -4.45 -2.13 3.74
C THR A 76 -5.96 -2.04 3.85
N ARG A 77 -6.62 -3.18 3.99
CA ARG A 77 -8.04 -3.29 4.33
C ARG A 77 -8.19 -3.74 5.76
N CYS A 78 -8.79 -2.90 6.60
CA CYS A 78 -9.16 -3.27 7.96
C CYS A 78 -10.45 -4.09 7.94
N ALA A 79 -10.46 -5.19 8.68
CA ALA A 79 -11.62 -6.01 8.98
C ALA A 79 -12.02 -5.83 10.45
N LEU A 80 -13.07 -6.53 10.89
CA LEU A 80 -13.58 -6.42 12.26
C LEU A 80 -12.53 -6.90 13.28
N ILE A 81 -12.48 -6.24 14.45
CA ILE A 81 -11.67 -6.63 15.62
C ILE A 81 -10.15 -6.70 15.29
N GLY A 82 -9.60 -5.61 14.77
CA GLY A 82 -8.14 -5.49 14.59
C GLY A 82 -7.52 -6.52 13.64
N SER A 83 -8.37 -7.21 12.87
CA SER A 83 -7.93 -8.05 11.77
C SER A 83 -7.79 -7.18 10.53
N GLY A 84 -6.89 -7.56 9.63
CA GLY A 84 -6.66 -6.79 8.42
C GLY A 84 -5.93 -7.62 7.38
N VAL A 85 -6.04 -7.16 6.14
CA VAL A 85 -5.28 -7.71 5.01
C VAL A 85 -4.58 -6.55 4.34
N THR A 86 -3.25 -6.64 4.24
CA THR A 86 -2.44 -5.71 3.46
C THR A 86 -1.99 -6.42 2.20
N HIS A 87 -2.29 -5.82 1.05
CA HIS A 87 -1.74 -6.20 -0.23
C HIS A 87 -0.54 -5.33 -0.54
N VAL A 88 0.52 -5.95 -1.01
CA VAL A 88 1.77 -5.33 -1.44
C VAL A 88 1.99 -5.77 -2.88
N ASP A 89 1.79 -4.86 -3.81
CA ASP A 89 1.81 -5.13 -5.24
C ASP A 89 2.97 -4.39 -5.91
N TYR A 90 3.79 -5.11 -6.67
CA TYR A 90 4.87 -4.55 -7.48
C TYR A 90 4.46 -4.53 -8.94
N CYS A 91 4.28 -3.33 -9.48
CA CYS A 91 3.74 -3.11 -10.82
C CYS A 91 4.72 -3.54 -11.92
N CYS A 92 6.03 -3.35 -11.73
CA CYS A 92 7.02 -3.62 -12.77
C CYS A 92 7.37 -5.12 -12.90
N CYS A 93 7.28 -5.91 -11.82
CA CYS A 93 7.70 -7.33 -11.81
C CYS A 93 6.57 -8.36 -11.63
N ASP A 94 5.30 -7.91 -11.56
CA ASP A 94 4.10 -8.75 -11.34
C ASP A 94 4.15 -9.59 -10.03
N PHE A 95 5.04 -9.21 -9.10
CA PHE A 95 5.10 -9.80 -7.78
C PHE A 95 4.03 -9.18 -6.88
N SER A 96 3.27 -10.04 -6.20
CA SER A 96 2.29 -9.59 -5.22
C SER A 96 2.38 -10.42 -3.94
N ALA A 97 2.32 -9.74 -2.80
CA ALA A 97 2.30 -10.36 -1.48
C ALA A 97 1.07 -9.92 -0.70
N THR A 98 0.48 -10.87 0.02
CA THR A 98 -0.65 -10.63 0.91
C THR A 98 -0.23 -10.93 2.34
N ILE A 99 -0.29 -9.90 3.18
CA ILE A 99 -0.01 -9.95 4.60
C ILE A 99 -1.33 -9.93 5.35
N ARG A 100 -1.50 -10.85 6.28
CA ARG A 100 -2.65 -10.94 7.16
C ARG A 100 -2.26 -10.51 8.55
N TRP A 101 -3.12 -9.67 9.13
CA TRP A 101 -3.04 -9.21 10.51
C TRP A 101 -4.13 -9.93 11.30
N ASP A 102 -3.74 -10.73 12.28
CA ASP A 102 -4.68 -11.44 13.15
C ASP A 102 -4.78 -10.72 14.50
N ARG A 103 -5.89 -10.01 14.73
CA ARG A 103 -6.26 -9.37 16.01
C ARG A 103 -5.14 -8.51 16.63
N CYS A 104 -4.59 -7.56 15.87
CA CYS A 104 -3.47 -6.72 16.32
C CYS A 104 -2.19 -7.50 16.67
N GLY A 105 -2.09 -8.75 16.22
CA GLY A 105 -0.91 -9.60 16.39
C GLY A 105 0.13 -9.35 15.31
N GLU A 106 1.14 -10.22 15.29
CA GLU A 106 2.22 -10.14 14.31
C GLU A 106 1.72 -10.32 12.87
N PRO A 107 2.33 -9.60 11.91
CA PRO A 107 1.98 -9.73 10.51
C PRO A 107 2.41 -11.11 9.98
N HIS A 108 1.47 -11.82 9.37
CA HIS A 108 1.72 -13.12 8.74
C HIS A 108 1.65 -12.99 7.22
N VAL A 109 2.73 -13.32 6.51
CA VAL A 109 2.73 -13.40 5.05
C VAL A 109 1.98 -14.68 4.64
N VAL A 110 0.80 -14.53 4.05
CA VAL A 110 -0.09 -15.66 3.73
C VAL A 110 0.08 -16.14 2.30
N ARG A 111 0.43 -15.22 1.39
CA ARG A 111 0.53 -15.54 -0.03
C ARG A 111 1.56 -14.64 -0.70
N THR A 112 2.41 -15.24 -1.52
CA THR A 112 3.24 -14.55 -2.50
C THR A 112 2.91 -15.12 -3.87
N ARG A 113 2.80 -14.26 -4.88
CA ARG A 113 2.70 -14.64 -6.28
C ARG A 113 3.96 -14.10 -6.95
N ASP A 114 4.76 -15.02 -7.46
CA ASP A 114 5.94 -14.79 -8.28
C ASP A 114 5.61 -15.04 -9.76
#